data_AF-A0A935WEX3-F1
#
_entry.id   AF-A0A935WEX3-F1
#
_cell.length_a   1.000
_cell.length_b   1.000
_cell.length_c   1.000
_cell.angle_alpha   90.00
_cell.angle_beta   90.00
_cell.angle_gamma   90.00
#
_symmetry.space_group_name_H-M   'P 1'
#
loop_
_entity.id
_entity.type
_entity.pdbx_description
1 polymer ?
#
loop_
_entity_poly.entity_id
_entity_poly.type
_entity_poly.pdbx_seq_one_letter_code
_entity_poly.pdbx_strand_id
1 'polypeptide(L)'
;MRSLRALVSGIAHDFNNALTAILGHVTLAREGAPAEREEMLAQATQAALGARRLTTQLLAFARGGEPVRRSTDLGLLLGDALALAGVSSHMRVDLEVAPGLWHALVDGGQFRQVVSTLVLNAEQATGEGAAWWSGHQRERSAWSRAHRRGTIAGVQIEFADNGPGVPADIRGRVVDPYFSTRPGGTGLGLTSALTICQNHEGTLTLDSAPGAGATFRVYLLTTDRSSCGASAGAGARARWPWPYPGARRRARRASRAAADARALGL
;
A
#
# COMPACT_ATOMS: atom_id res chain seq x y z
N MET A 1 -18.72 -5.18 19.69
CA MET A 1 -19.70 -4.31 19.00
C MET A 1 -19.70 -2.82 19.44
N ARG A 2 -18.95 -2.37 20.46
CA ARG A 2 -18.84 -0.93 20.80
C ARG A 2 -17.94 -0.11 19.84
N SER A 3 -17.05 -0.77 19.10
CA SER A 3 -16.09 -0.16 18.17
C SER A 3 -16.68 0.30 16.83
N LEU A 4 -17.68 -0.41 16.28
CA LEU A 4 -18.31 -0.05 14.99
C LEU A 4 -19.13 1.24 15.06
N ARG A 5 -19.81 1.48 16.19
CA ARG A 5 -20.63 2.69 16.38
C ARG A 5 -19.77 3.95 16.53
N ALA A 6 -18.67 3.85 17.27
CA ALA A 6 -17.67 4.93 17.37
C ALA A 6 -16.97 5.17 16.03
N LEU A 7 -16.68 4.10 15.27
CA LEU A 7 -16.11 4.14 13.92
C LEU A 7 -17.00 4.93 12.94
N VAL A 8 -18.28 4.58 12.85
CA VAL A 8 -19.23 5.29 11.96
C VAL A 8 -19.40 6.75 12.39
N SER A 9 -19.41 7.03 13.70
CA SER A 9 -19.51 8.40 14.21
C SER A 9 -18.30 9.27 13.86
N GLY A 10 -17.08 8.72 13.94
CA GLY A 10 -15.85 9.43 13.57
C GLY A 10 -15.78 9.74 12.08
N ILE A 11 -16.13 8.76 11.24
CA ILE A 11 -16.18 8.92 9.78
C ILE A 11 -17.20 9.98 9.38
N ALA A 12 -18.41 9.92 9.95
CA ALA A 12 -19.46 10.89 9.65
C ALA A 12 -19.05 12.31 10.08
N HIS A 13 -18.37 12.44 11.22
CA HIS A 13 -17.84 13.71 11.68
C HIS A 13 -16.80 14.29 10.72
N ASP A 14 -15.79 13.52 10.33
CA ASP A 14 -14.74 13.98 9.41
C ASP A 14 -15.29 14.32 8.02
N PHE A 15 -16.30 13.58 7.56
CA PHE A 15 -16.98 13.87 6.30
C PHE A 15 -17.76 15.19 6.38
N ASN A 16 -18.50 15.41 7.46
CA ASN A 16 -19.20 16.67 7.71
C ASN A 16 -18.23 17.85 7.82
N ASN A 17 -17.09 17.67 8.50
CA ASN A 17 -16.06 18.71 8.60
C ASN A 17 -15.51 19.10 7.23
N ALA A 18 -15.22 18.12 6.37
CA ALA A 18 -14.75 18.39 5.01
C ALA A 18 -15.83 19.11 4.17
N LEU A 19 -17.10 18.70 4.27
CA LEU A 19 -18.20 19.37 3.60
C LEU A 19 -18.41 20.80 4.09
N THR A 20 -18.32 21.04 5.40
CA THR A 20 -18.40 22.38 5.99
C THR A 20 -17.29 23.27 5.47
N ALA A 21 -16.04 22.78 5.38
CA ALA A 21 -14.93 23.55 4.84
C ALA A 21 -15.12 23.87 3.35
N ILE A 22 -15.53 22.90 2.53
CA ILE A 22 -15.83 23.10 1.11
C ILE A 22 -16.91 24.17 0.94
N LEU A 23 -18.04 24.02 1.63
CA LEU A 23 -19.16 24.95 1.53
C LEU A 23 -18.80 26.34 2.05
N GLY A 24 -18.07 26.43 3.16
CA GLY A 24 -17.62 27.71 3.73
C GLY A 24 -16.75 28.49 2.76
N HIS A 25 -15.74 27.86 2.18
CA HIS A 25 -14.86 28.51 1.21
C HIS A 25 -15.59 28.85 -0.11
N VAL A 26 -16.51 28.01 -0.58
CA VAL A 26 -17.33 28.33 -1.76
C VAL A 26 -18.25 29.53 -1.50
N THR A 27 -18.85 29.63 -0.31
CA THR A 27 -19.67 30.80 0.07
C THR A 27 -18.84 32.07 0.15
N LEU A 28 -17.67 32.02 0.80
CA LEU A 28 -16.75 33.15 0.86
C LEU A 28 -16.26 33.56 -0.53
N ALA A 29 -16.00 32.61 -1.43
CA ALA A 29 -15.61 32.91 -2.81
C ALA A 29 -16.73 33.62 -3.61
N ARG A 30 -18.00 33.32 -3.30
CA ARG A 30 -19.17 33.96 -3.93
C ARG A 30 -19.38 35.39 -3.43
N GLU A 31 -19.18 35.64 -2.14
CA GLU A 31 -19.44 36.92 -1.48
C GLU A 31 -18.20 37.85 -1.46
N GLY A 32 -17.00 37.29 -1.60
CA GLY A 32 -15.72 37.99 -1.51
C GLY A 32 -15.28 38.74 -2.76
N ALA A 33 -14.25 39.58 -2.59
CA ALA A 33 -13.64 40.35 -3.67
C ALA A 33 -12.94 39.44 -4.70
N PRO A 34 -12.81 39.86 -5.97
CA PRO A 34 -12.21 39.05 -7.03
C PRO A 34 -10.80 38.53 -6.71
N ALA A 35 -9.99 39.32 -5.99
CA ALA A 35 -8.61 38.97 -5.63
C ALA A 35 -8.51 37.84 -4.60
N GLU A 36 -9.53 37.66 -3.75
CA GLU A 36 -9.56 36.63 -2.69
C GLU A 36 -10.29 35.35 -3.16
N ARG A 37 -11.08 35.46 -4.24
CA ARG A 37 -11.89 34.36 -4.78
C ARG A 37 -11.06 33.16 -5.17
N GLU A 38 -9.92 33.38 -5.81
CA GLU A 38 -9.06 32.31 -6.31
C GLU A 38 -8.44 31.50 -5.16
N GLU A 39 -8.00 32.18 -4.11
CA GLU A 39 -7.50 31.55 -2.88
C GLU A 39 -8.59 30.74 -2.18
N MET A 40 -9.80 31.29 -2.03
CA MET A 40 -10.93 30.57 -1.43
C MET A 40 -11.33 29.32 -2.23
N LEU A 41 -11.36 29.41 -3.57
CA LEU A 41 -11.62 28.24 -4.43
C LEU A 41 -10.51 27.18 -4.33
N ALA A 42 -9.25 27.60 -4.16
CA ALA A 42 -8.13 26.69 -3.93
C ALA A 42 -8.29 25.95 -2.60
N GLN A 43 -8.69 26.64 -1.52
CA GLN A 43 -8.95 26.02 -0.21
C GLN A 43 -10.13 25.03 -0.26
N ALA A 44 -11.23 25.39 -0.93
CA ALA A 44 -12.36 24.48 -1.16
C ALA A 44 -11.91 23.22 -1.91
N THR A 45 -11.04 23.38 -2.91
CA THR A 45 -10.46 22.27 -3.68
C THR A 45 -9.60 21.36 -2.80
N GLN A 46 -8.78 21.92 -1.91
CA GLN A 46 -7.97 21.14 -0.97
C GLN A 46 -8.85 20.33 0.00
N ALA A 47 -9.91 20.93 0.52
CA ALA A 47 -10.88 20.23 1.37
C ALA A 47 -11.58 19.08 0.62
N ALA A 48 -11.97 19.29 -0.65
CA ALA A 48 -12.56 18.25 -1.50
C ALA A 48 -11.58 17.09 -1.78
N LEU A 49 -10.31 17.39 -2.03
CA LEU A 49 -9.25 16.38 -2.18
C LEU A 49 -9.04 15.60 -0.88
N GLY A 50 -9.15 16.24 0.28
CA GLY A 50 -9.20 15.60 1.59
C GLY A 50 -10.36 14.62 1.73
N ALA A 51 -11.59 15.05 1.43
CA ALA A 51 -12.78 14.21 1.45
C ALA A 51 -12.67 12.99 0.52
N ARG A 52 -12.08 13.18 -0.68
CA ARG A 52 -11.80 12.10 -1.64
C ARG A 52 -10.82 11.07 -1.09
N ARG A 53 -9.80 11.50 -0.34
CA ARG A 53 -8.86 10.58 0.34
C ARG A 53 -9.59 9.75 1.39
N LEU A 54 -10.44 10.38 2.22
CA LEU A 54 -11.23 9.68 3.25
C LEU A 54 -12.17 8.64 2.62
N THR A 55 -12.90 8.98 1.56
CA THR A 55 -13.78 8.03 0.86
C THR A 55 -13.01 6.91 0.18
N THR A 56 -11.84 7.18 -0.39
CA THR A 56 -10.98 6.15 -0.98
C THR A 56 -10.51 5.16 0.08
N GLN A 57 -10.14 5.64 1.27
CA GLN A 57 -9.74 4.80 2.40
C GLN A 57 -10.91 4.02 3.01
N LEU A 58 -12.08 4.65 3.11
CA LEU A 58 -13.31 3.98 3.55
C LEU A 58 -13.72 2.89 2.57
N LEU A 59 -13.69 3.18 1.27
CA LEU A 59 -13.93 2.19 0.23
C LEU A 59 -12.87 1.11 0.25
N ALA A 60 -11.59 1.41 0.50
CA ALA A 60 -10.54 0.41 0.67
C ALA A 60 -10.80 -0.51 1.87
N PHE A 61 -11.32 0.02 2.97
CA PHE A 61 -11.74 -0.75 4.15
C PHE A 61 -12.98 -1.60 3.86
N ALA A 62 -14.00 -1.01 3.22
CA ALA A 62 -15.25 -1.68 2.86
C ALA A 62 -15.09 -2.69 1.72
N ARG A 63 -14.16 -2.45 0.79
CA ARG A 63 -13.75 -3.35 -0.30
C ARG A 63 -12.89 -4.52 0.17
N GLY A 64 -12.67 -4.68 1.47
CA GLY A 64 -12.42 -5.99 2.07
C GLY A 64 -13.60 -6.97 1.90
N GLY A 65 -14.36 -6.87 0.80
CA GLY A 65 -15.29 -7.87 0.33
C GLY A 65 -14.54 -9.14 -0.07
N GLU A 66 -15.30 -10.19 -0.38
CA GLU A 66 -14.75 -11.52 -0.61
C GLU A 66 -13.70 -11.49 -1.75
N PRO A 67 -12.43 -11.84 -1.47
CA PRO A 67 -11.35 -11.68 -2.42
C PRO A 67 -11.49 -12.67 -3.58
N VAL A 68 -11.32 -12.20 -4.81
CA VAL A 68 -11.27 -13.08 -5.99
C VAL A 68 -9.85 -13.59 -6.13
N ARG A 69 -9.49 -14.58 -5.30
CA ARG A 69 -8.13 -15.13 -5.24
C ARG A 69 -7.80 -15.94 -6.49
N ARG A 70 -6.65 -15.64 -7.10
CA ARG A 70 -6.13 -16.38 -8.26
C ARG A 70 -4.67 -16.72 -8.02
N SER A 71 -4.21 -17.85 -8.58
CA SER A 71 -2.79 -18.19 -8.60
C SER A 71 -2.05 -17.10 -9.36
N THR A 72 -1.18 -16.37 -8.66
CA THR A 72 -0.53 -15.16 -9.16
C THR A 72 0.97 -15.22 -8.94
N ASP A 73 1.74 -14.86 -9.96
CA ASP A 73 3.17 -14.61 -9.87
C ASP A 73 3.41 -13.36 -9.01
N LEU A 74 3.93 -13.57 -7.80
CA LEU A 74 4.20 -12.50 -6.84
C LEU A 74 5.36 -11.60 -7.28
N GLY A 75 6.33 -12.10 -8.04
CA GLY A 75 7.44 -11.29 -8.54
C GLY A 75 6.96 -10.24 -9.53
N LEU A 76 6.14 -10.66 -10.50
CA LEU A 76 5.51 -9.74 -11.46
C LEU A 76 4.54 -8.77 -10.76
N LEU A 77 3.70 -9.29 -9.86
CA LEU A 77 2.73 -8.46 -9.13
C LEU A 77 3.41 -7.40 -8.27
N LEU A 78 4.50 -7.74 -7.57
CA LEU A 78 5.28 -6.78 -6.80
C LEU A 78 5.81 -5.69 -7.73
N GLY A 79 6.55 -6.05 -8.79
CA GLY A 79 7.09 -5.08 -9.75
C GLY A 79 6.04 -4.12 -10.32
N ASP A 80 4.87 -4.64 -10.70
CA ASP A 80 3.74 -3.83 -11.18
C ASP A 80 3.16 -2.92 -10.08
N ALA A 81 3.03 -3.43 -8.86
CA ALA A 81 2.55 -2.65 -7.72
C ALA A 81 3.48 -1.47 -7.41
N LEU A 82 4.80 -1.65 -7.52
CA LEU A 82 5.78 -0.58 -7.25
C LEU A 82 5.72 0.50 -8.32
N ALA A 83 5.59 0.09 -9.57
CA ALA A 83 5.44 1.02 -10.69
C ALA A 83 4.16 1.88 -10.56
N LEU A 84 3.10 1.32 -9.97
CA LEU A 84 1.82 2.02 -9.75
C LEU A 84 1.78 2.82 -8.44
N ALA A 85 2.52 2.41 -7.41
CA ALA A 85 2.56 3.10 -6.13
C ALA A 85 3.12 4.52 -6.25
N GLY A 86 3.84 4.84 -7.34
CA GLY A 86 4.29 6.18 -7.62
C GLY A 86 5.34 6.67 -6.62
N VAL A 87 6.28 5.79 -6.27
CA VAL A 87 7.45 6.10 -5.42
C VAL A 87 8.03 7.44 -5.84
N SER A 88 8.13 8.40 -4.91
CA SER A 88 8.71 9.71 -5.24
C SER A 88 10.13 9.56 -5.77
N SER A 89 10.55 10.54 -6.57
CA SER A 89 11.93 10.61 -7.10
C SER A 89 13.02 10.61 -6.02
N HIS A 90 12.65 10.81 -4.76
CA HIS A 90 13.55 10.94 -3.62
C HIS A 90 13.74 9.63 -2.85
N MET A 91 12.83 8.66 -2.97
CA MET A 91 12.95 7.38 -2.27
C MET A 91 13.54 6.31 -3.19
N ARG A 92 14.68 5.75 -2.80
CA ARG A 92 15.26 4.61 -3.50
C ARG A 92 14.58 3.32 -3.04
N VAL A 93 14.09 2.55 -4.00
CA VAL A 93 13.55 1.21 -3.74
C VAL A 93 14.38 0.18 -4.48
N ASP A 94 14.90 -0.80 -3.76
CA ASP A 94 15.49 -2.00 -4.35
C ASP A 94 14.52 -3.18 -4.18
N LEU A 95 14.17 -3.84 -5.29
CA LEU A 95 13.35 -5.06 -5.30
C LEU A 95 14.25 -6.28 -5.55
N GLU A 96 14.17 -7.26 -4.67
CA GLU A 96 14.87 -8.54 -4.80
C GLU A 96 13.86 -9.69 -4.78
N VAL A 97 13.77 -10.47 -5.87
CA VAL A 97 12.87 -11.63 -5.94
C VAL A 97 13.70 -12.89 -6.09
N ALA A 98 13.48 -13.86 -5.20
CA ALA A 98 14.13 -15.16 -5.28
C ALA A 98 13.76 -15.87 -6.61
N PRO A 99 14.73 -16.46 -7.33
CA PRO A 99 14.45 -17.29 -8.50
C PRO A 99 13.44 -18.40 -8.16
N GLY A 100 12.43 -18.57 -8.99
CA GLY A 100 11.40 -19.59 -8.78
C GLY A 100 10.46 -19.32 -7.60
N LEU A 101 10.31 -18.06 -7.14
CA LEU A 101 9.35 -17.68 -6.11
C LEU A 101 7.97 -18.30 -6.41
N TRP A 102 7.40 -19.01 -5.44
CA TRP A 102 6.12 -19.70 -5.65
C TRP A 102 4.99 -18.71 -5.93
N HIS A 103 4.01 -19.15 -6.71
CA HIS A 103 2.77 -18.39 -6.87
C HIS A 103 1.96 -18.42 -5.57
N ALA A 104 1.18 -17.37 -5.33
CA ALA A 104 0.25 -17.30 -4.20
C ALA A 104 -1.19 -17.10 -4.66
N LEU A 105 -2.15 -17.55 -3.84
CA LEU A 105 -3.56 -17.26 -4.03
C LEU A 105 -3.89 -15.87 -3.54
N VAL A 106 -3.87 -14.90 -4.46
CA VAL A 106 -4.16 -13.51 -4.13
C VAL A 106 -5.14 -12.88 -5.11
N ASP A 107 -5.96 -11.97 -4.60
CA ASP A 107 -6.57 -10.92 -5.40
C ASP A 107 -5.49 -9.87 -5.68
N GLY A 108 -5.06 -9.75 -6.94
CA GLY A 108 -4.00 -8.83 -7.31
C GLY A 108 -4.34 -7.35 -7.07
N GLY A 109 -5.62 -6.97 -7.07
CA GLY A 109 -6.06 -5.61 -6.75
C GLY A 109 -5.89 -5.30 -5.27
N GLN A 110 -6.39 -6.20 -4.40
CA GLN A 110 -6.23 -6.06 -2.96
C GLN A 110 -4.76 -6.15 -2.54
N PHE A 111 -3.97 -7.03 -3.15
CA PHE A 111 -2.55 -7.12 -2.84
C PHE A 111 -1.75 -5.89 -3.28
N ARG A 112 -2.07 -5.28 -4.43
CA ARG A 112 -1.51 -3.97 -4.82
C ARG A 112 -1.80 -2.88 -3.77
N GLN A 113 -2.97 -2.93 -3.13
CA GLN A 113 -3.31 -2.00 -2.05
C GLN A 113 -2.47 -2.22 -0.79
N VAL A 114 -2.16 -3.48 -0.44
CA VAL A 114 -1.20 -3.80 0.64
C VAL A 114 0.15 -3.18 0.34
N VAL A 115 0.68 -3.43 -0.86
CA VAL A 115 1.98 -2.91 -1.29
C VAL A 115 2.00 -1.38 -1.26
N SER A 116 1.02 -0.72 -1.87
CA SER A 116 0.91 0.75 -1.88
C SER A 116 0.86 1.35 -0.48
N THR A 117 0.14 0.71 0.45
CA THR A 117 0.09 1.15 1.85
C THR A 117 1.47 1.09 2.51
N LEU A 118 2.22 0.01 2.28
CA LEU A 118 3.56 -0.17 2.86
C LEU A 118 4.58 0.80 2.22
N VAL A 119 4.46 1.06 0.91
CA VAL A 119 5.26 2.07 0.20
C VAL A 119 5.07 3.45 0.82
N LEU A 120 3.82 3.90 0.93
CA LEU A 120 3.48 5.21 1.49
C LEU A 120 3.94 5.33 2.94
N ASN A 121 3.85 4.24 3.72
CA ASN A 121 4.30 4.26 5.10
C ASN A 121 5.82 4.42 5.21
N ALA A 122 6.58 3.73 4.37
CA ALA A 122 8.03 3.84 4.29
C ALA A 122 8.44 5.26 3.88
N GLU A 123 7.85 5.79 2.81
CA GLU A 123 8.12 7.15 2.32
C GLU A 123 7.82 8.21 3.38
N GLN A 124 6.68 8.11 4.06
CA GLN A 124 6.33 9.02 5.14
C GLN A 124 7.20 8.84 6.40
N ALA A 125 7.91 7.72 6.56
CA ALA A 125 8.82 7.48 7.68
C ALA A 125 10.23 7.97 7.38
N THR A 126 10.69 7.80 6.14
CA THR A 126 12.06 8.07 5.72
C THR A 126 12.25 9.43 5.08
N GLY A 127 11.21 10.02 4.48
CA GLY A 127 11.34 11.21 3.64
C GLY A 127 12.11 10.88 2.35
N GLU A 128 13.42 11.18 2.35
CA GLU A 128 14.35 10.94 1.22
C GLU A 128 15.21 9.66 1.39
N GLY A 129 14.80 8.76 2.29
CA GLY A 129 15.59 7.56 2.60
C GLY A 129 15.44 6.42 1.59
N ALA A 130 15.75 5.21 2.04
CA ALA A 130 15.74 4.00 1.22
C ALA A 130 14.77 2.96 1.79
N ALA A 131 14.11 2.24 0.89
CA ALA A 131 13.33 1.05 1.22
C ALA A 131 13.84 -0.16 0.43
N TRP A 132 13.81 -1.32 1.07
CA TRP A 132 14.22 -2.59 0.48
C TRP A 132 13.06 -3.56 0.56
N TRP A 133 12.62 -4.05 -0.60
CA TRP A 133 11.56 -5.04 -0.67
C TRP A 133 12.12 -6.35 -1.22
N SER A 134 11.87 -7.44 -0.50
CA SER A 134 12.39 -8.74 -0.88
C SER A 134 11.32 -9.82 -0.82
N GLY A 135 11.26 -10.65 -1.87
CA GLY A 135 10.38 -11.81 -1.94
C GLY A 135 11.21 -13.09 -1.82
N HIS A 136 10.93 -13.90 -0.80
CA HIS A 136 11.62 -15.16 -0.56
C HIS A 136 10.64 -16.30 -0.28
N GLN A 137 11.00 -17.52 -0.69
CA GLN A 137 10.30 -18.72 -0.27
C GLN A 137 10.60 -18.98 1.21
N ARG A 138 9.57 -19.28 2.01
CA ARG A 138 9.78 -19.68 3.41
C ARG A 138 8.84 -20.82 3.77
N GLU A 139 9.42 -21.98 4.07
CA GLU A 139 8.68 -23.01 4.78
C GLU A 139 8.55 -22.58 6.24
N ARG A 140 7.31 -22.47 6.73
CA ARG A 140 7.04 -22.17 8.12
C ARG A 140 6.25 -23.33 8.71
N SER A 141 6.85 -24.04 9.65
CA SER A 141 6.14 -25.05 10.43
C SER A 141 5.02 -24.37 11.22
N ALA A 142 3.77 -24.69 10.88
CA ALA A 142 2.54 -24.31 11.56
C ALA A 142 2.31 -22.80 11.78
N TRP A 143 1.64 -22.15 10.81
CA TRP A 143 1.01 -20.84 11.02
C TRP A 143 -0.52 -20.95 10.94
N SER A 144 -1.13 -21.45 12.02
CA SER A 144 -2.26 -20.85 12.74
C SER A 144 -2.76 -21.89 13.77
N ARG A 145 -3.32 -21.43 14.90
CA ARG A 145 -4.06 -22.32 15.83
C ARG A 145 -5.30 -22.97 15.15
N ALA A 146 -5.70 -22.47 13.99
CA ALA A 146 -6.82 -22.97 13.19
C ALA A 146 -6.41 -24.05 12.15
N HIS A 147 -5.14 -24.09 11.72
CA HIS A 147 -4.64 -25.07 10.76
C HIS A 147 -3.90 -26.19 11.49
N ARG A 148 -4.68 -27.10 12.07
CA ARG A 148 -4.23 -28.18 12.95
C ARG A 148 -3.56 -29.37 12.23
N ARG A 149 -3.07 -29.23 10.98
CA ARG A 149 -2.45 -30.33 10.23
C ARG A 149 -1.39 -29.84 9.21
N GLY A 150 -0.11 -30.05 9.52
CA GLY A 150 1.00 -30.03 8.55
C GLY A 150 1.78 -28.71 8.39
N THR A 151 3.00 -28.82 7.83
CA THR A 151 3.80 -27.68 7.37
C THR A 151 3.16 -27.11 6.11
N ILE A 152 2.59 -25.90 6.21
CA ILE A 152 2.04 -25.20 5.05
C ILE A 152 3.18 -24.41 4.41
N ALA A 153 3.50 -24.74 3.15
CA ALA A 153 4.42 -23.94 2.35
C ALA A 153 3.81 -22.56 2.10
N GLY A 154 4.61 -21.52 2.18
CA GLY A 154 4.15 -20.16 1.96
C GLY A 154 5.24 -19.30 1.35
N VAL A 155 4.81 -18.14 0.88
CA VAL A 155 5.72 -17.09 0.41
C VAL A 155 5.77 -16.01 1.46
N GLN A 156 6.97 -15.54 1.76
CA GLN A 156 7.17 -14.38 2.60
C GLN A 156 7.70 -13.23 1.76
N ILE A 157 7.08 -12.07 1.92
CA ILE A 157 7.54 -10.82 1.32
C ILE A 157 7.89 -9.89 2.46
N GLU A 158 9.13 -9.40 2.47
CA GLU A 158 9.61 -8.42 3.43
C GLU A 158 9.61 -7.03 2.80
N PHE A 159 9.13 -6.06 3.56
CA PHE A 159 9.14 -4.65 3.23
C PHE A 159 9.91 -3.90 4.31
N ALA A 160 11.17 -3.56 4.06
CA ALA A 160 12.05 -2.87 4.98
C ALA A 160 12.25 -1.41 4.57
N ASP A 161 12.41 -0.52 5.56
CA ASP A 161 12.83 0.87 5.38
C ASP A 161 13.94 1.23 6.36
N ASN A 162 14.66 2.33 6.10
CA ASN A 162 15.67 2.89 7.00
C ASN A 162 15.15 4.07 7.84
N GLY A 163 13.86 4.10 8.14
CA GLY A 163 13.24 5.18 8.89
C GLY A 163 13.65 5.20 10.38
N PRO A 164 13.02 6.06 11.18
CA PRO A 164 13.28 6.17 12.62
C PRO A 164 12.85 4.91 13.41
N GLY A 165 12.15 3.98 12.78
CA GLY A 165 11.60 2.79 13.41
C GLY A 165 10.41 3.08 14.33
N VAL A 166 9.94 2.03 15.00
CA VAL A 166 8.73 2.04 15.81
C VAL A 166 9.08 1.69 17.27
N PRO A 167 8.83 2.61 18.21
CA PRO A 167 8.97 2.37 19.64
C PRO A 167 8.17 1.16 20.15
N ALA A 168 8.72 0.45 21.14
CA ALA A 168 8.18 -0.82 21.61
C ALA A 168 6.78 -0.71 22.24
N ASP A 169 6.51 0.42 22.89
CA ASP A 169 5.23 0.78 23.54
C ASP A 169 4.08 0.95 22.55
N ILE A 170 4.37 1.34 21.30
CA ILE A 170 3.35 1.51 20.26
C ILE A 170 3.36 0.42 19.20
N ARG A 171 4.41 -0.41 19.11
CA ARG A 171 4.59 -1.43 18.07
C ARG A 171 3.39 -2.39 17.94
N GLY A 172 2.80 -2.80 19.06
CA GLY A 172 1.62 -3.68 19.06
C GLY A 172 0.34 -3.01 18.55
N ARG A 173 0.30 -1.68 18.54
CA ARG A 173 -0.89 -0.86 18.25
C ARG A 173 -0.88 -0.28 16.85
N VAL A 174 0.24 -0.33 16.11
CA VAL A 174 0.35 0.30 14.78
C VAL A 174 -0.59 -0.27 13.72
N VAL A 175 -1.11 -1.49 13.95
CA VAL A 175 -2.11 -2.13 13.08
C VAL A 175 -3.54 -1.93 13.59
N ASP A 176 -3.72 -1.33 14.77
CA ASP A 176 -5.04 -1.05 15.33
C ASP A 176 -5.76 0.01 14.49
N PRO A 177 -7.06 -0.17 14.22
CA PRO A 177 -7.83 0.84 13.49
C PRO A 177 -7.73 2.22 14.16
N TYR A 178 -7.51 3.26 13.34
CA TYR A 178 -7.35 4.67 13.75
C TYR A 178 -6.12 4.99 14.60
N PHE A 179 -5.24 4.02 14.84
CA PHE A 179 -3.97 4.34 15.45
C PHE A 179 -3.07 5.06 14.44
N SER A 180 -2.67 6.28 14.77
CA SER A 180 -1.66 7.01 14.01
C SER A 180 -0.81 7.86 14.95
N THR A 181 0.50 7.89 14.69
CA THR A 181 1.43 8.82 15.32
C THR A 181 1.62 10.10 14.49
N ARG A 182 0.97 10.19 13.32
CA ARG A 182 1.16 11.28 12.36
C ARG A 182 0.00 12.28 12.45
N PRO A 183 0.28 13.60 12.49
CA PRO A 183 -0.76 14.62 12.35
C PRO A 183 -1.54 14.44 11.03
N GLY A 184 -2.87 14.34 11.10
CA GLY A 184 -3.73 14.13 9.94
C GLY A 184 -3.72 12.71 9.35
N GLY A 185 -3.04 11.75 9.99
CA GLY A 185 -3.08 10.35 9.61
C GLY A 185 -4.37 9.67 10.04
N THR A 186 -5.05 9.00 9.11
CA THR A 186 -6.34 8.35 9.40
C THR A 186 -6.21 7.04 10.18
N GLY A 187 -5.00 6.47 10.26
CA GLY A 187 -4.73 5.22 10.98
C GLY A 187 -5.43 3.98 10.39
N LEU A 188 -5.94 4.05 9.16
CA LEU A 188 -6.67 2.94 8.52
C LEU A 188 -5.80 2.10 7.56
N GLY A 189 -4.64 2.62 7.14
CA GLY A 189 -3.79 1.96 6.14
C GLY A 189 -3.31 0.58 6.59
N LEU A 190 -2.55 0.51 7.67
CA LEU A 190 -1.97 -0.75 8.18
C LEU A 190 -3.04 -1.75 8.62
N THR A 191 -4.13 -1.27 9.21
CA THR A 191 -5.29 -2.10 9.52
C THR A 191 -5.88 -2.73 8.26
N SER A 192 -6.06 -1.95 7.19
CA SER A 192 -6.59 -2.47 5.92
C SER A 192 -5.62 -3.49 5.31
N ALA A 193 -4.32 -3.22 5.35
CA ALA A 193 -3.31 -4.16 4.88
C ALA A 193 -3.35 -5.49 5.64
N LEU A 194 -3.46 -5.45 6.98
CA LEU A 194 -3.60 -6.63 7.81
C LEU A 194 -4.88 -7.41 7.48
N THR A 195 -6.03 -6.74 7.38
CA THR A 195 -7.31 -7.37 7.01
C THR A 195 -7.24 -8.03 5.64
N ILE A 196 -6.63 -7.37 4.65
CA ILE A 196 -6.42 -7.96 3.32
C ILE A 196 -5.55 -9.22 3.44
N CYS A 197 -4.43 -9.18 4.17
CA CYS A 197 -3.59 -10.37 4.36
C CYS A 197 -4.38 -11.51 5.02
N GLN A 198 -5.18 -11.23 6.04
CA GLN A 198 -6.03 -12.22 6.72
C GLN A 198 -7.09 -12.81 5.77
N ASN A 199 -7.72 -11.98 4.95
CA ASN A 199 -8.66 -12.40 3.91
C ASN A 199 -7.99 -13.26 2.82
N HIS A 200 -6.65 -13.31 2.77
CA HIS A 200 -5.87 -14.18 1.89
C HIS A 200 -5.23 -15.36 2.65
N GLU A 201 -5.75 -15.70 3.82
CA GLU A 201 -5.21 -16.76 4.70
C GLU A 201 -3.74 -16.53 5.07
N GLY A 202 -3.34 -15.27 5.07
CA GLY A 202 -1.99 -14.79 5.35
C GLY A 202 -1.95 -13.86 6.56
N THR A 203 -0.81 -13.22 6.77
CA THR A 203 -0.64 -12.23 7.84
C THR A 203 0.38 -11.16 7.51
N LEU A 204 0.25 -10.03 8.19
CA LEU A 204 1.20 -8.95 8.23
C LEU A 204 1.80 -8.89 9.64
N THR A 205 3.12 -8.92 9.73
CA THR A 205 3.86 -8.76 10.98
C THR A 205 4.82 -7.59 10.87
N LEU A 206 5.13 -6.94 11.99
CA LEU A 206 6.10 -5.85 12.05
C LEU A 206 7.24 -6.23 12.99
N ASP A 207 8.45 -5.97 12.53
CA ASP A 207 9.68 -6.01 13.30
C ASP A 207 10.40 -4.68 13.12
N SER A 208 10.72 -4.01 14.22
CA SER A 208 11.25 -2.65 14.19
C SER A 208 11.80 -2.28 15.54
N ALA A 209 12.89 -1.51 15.59
CA ALA A 209 13.40 -0.91 16.80
C ALA A 209 13.70 0.59 16.55
N PRO A 210 13.67 1.45 17.58
CA PRO A 210 14.07 2.84 17.43
C PRO A 210 15.45 2.97 16.76
N GLY A 211 15.53 3.77 15.71
CA GLY A 211 16.75 3.99 14.92
C GLY A 211 17.15 2.86 13.96
N ALA A 212 16.41 1.76 13.91
CA ALA A 212 16.72 0.58 13.08
C ALA A 212 15.77 0.40 11.87
N GLY A 213 14.92 1.39 11.58
CA GLY A 213 13.90 1.27 10.54
C GLY A 213 12.74 0.34 10.91
N ALA A 214 11.87 0.08 9.95
CA ALA A 214 10.77 -0.86 10.10
C ALA A 214 10.83 -1.96 9.03
N THR A 215 10.56 -3.20 9.42
CA THR A 215 10.44 -4.37 8.54
C THR A 215 9.06 -4.99 8.70
N PHE A 216 8.20 -4.78 7.71
CA PHE A 216 6.93 -5.46 7.60
C PHE A 216 7.11 -6.78 6.84
N ARG A 217 6.57 -7.88 7.37
CA ARG A 217 6.60 -9.19 6.69
C ARG A 217 5.19 -9.65 6.40
N VAL A 218 4.89 -9.82 5.12
CA VAL A 218 3.65 -10.39 4.61
C VAL A 218 3.87 -11.86 4.31
N TYR A 219 3.01 -12.72 4.86
CA TYR A 219 3.00 -14.15 4.58
C TYR A 219 1.74 -14.50 3.82
N LEU A 220 1.87 -15.32 2.78
CA LEU A 220 0.77 -15.79 1.94
C LEU A 220 0.88 -17.30 1.71
N LEU A 221 -0.27 -17.96 1.58
CA LEU A 221 -0.32 -19.37 1.20
C LEU A 221 -0.03 -19.56 -0.29
N THR A 222 0.66 -20.64 -0.62
CA THR A 222 0.90 -21.06 -2.00
C THR A 222 -0.10 -22.12 -2.46
N THR A 223 -0.47 -22.09 -3.74
CA THR A 223 -1.34 -23.10 -4.36
C THR A 223 -0.63 -24.38 -4.74
N ASP A 224 0.66 -24.32 -5.04
CA ASP A 224 1.32 -25.44 -5.65
C ASP A 224 2.84 -25.35 -5.48
N ARG A 225 3.43 -26.40 -4.91
CA ARG A 225 4.89 -26.59 -4.94
C ARG A 225 5.38 -26.91 -6.35
N SER A 226 4.47 -27.36 -7.24
CA SER A 226 4.72 -27.94 -8.57
C SER A 226 4.44 -27.00 -9.74
N SER A 227 3.73 -25.88 -9.57
CA SER A 227 3.51 -24.90 -10.65
C SER A 227 4.74 -24.03 -10.91
N CYS A 228 5.88 -24.39 -10.30
CA CYS A 228 7.20 -23.96 -10.72
C CYS A 228 7.42 -24.50 -12.13
N GLY A 229 7.09 -23.69 -13.13
CA GLY A 229 7.58 -23.92 -14.48
C GLY A 229 9.09 -24.06 -14.38
N ALA A 230 9.58 -25.26 -14.71
CA ALA A 230 10.98 -25.59 -14.82
C ALA A 230 11.65 -24.60 -15.78
N SER A 231 12.16 -23.50 -15.23
CA SER A 231 13.40 -22.90 -15.66
C SER A 231 14.34 -23.00 -14.46
N ALA A 232 14.76 -24.24 -14.20
CA ALA A 232 15.99 -24.52 -13.47
C ALA A 232 17.17 -23.99 -14.31
N GLY A 233 17.32 -22.68 -14.34
CA GLY A 233 18.62 -22.05 -14.49
C GLY A 233 18.99 -21.56 -13.10
N ALA A 234 20.22 -21.82 -12.66
CA ALA A 234 20.84 -21.09 -11.58
C ALA A 234 20.93 -19.60 -11.99
N GLY A 235 19.80 -18.90 -11.92
CA GLY A 235 19.67 -17.50 -12.26
C GLY A 235 20.05 -16.69 -11.04
N ALA A 236 21.01 -15.79 -11.17
CA ALA A 236 21.38 -14.85 -10.12
C ALA A 236 20.12 -14.14 -9.57
N ARG A 237 20.11 -13.84 -8.26
CA ARG A 237 19.10 -12.98 -7.62
C ARG A 237 18.87 -11.76 -8.51
N ALA A 238 17.66 -11.62 -9.04
CA ALA A 238 17.35 -10.47 -9.86
C ALA A 238 17.19 -9.28 -8.92
N ARG A 239 18.21 -8.43 -8.90
CA ARG A 239 18.18 -7.10 -8.29
C ARG A 239 17.84 -6.12 -9.38
N TRP A 240 16.68 -5.50 -9.27
CA TRP A 240 16.33 -4.41 -10.18
C TRP A 240 16.60 -3.08 -9.47
N PRO A 241 17.68 -2.38 -9.82
CA PRO A 241 17.81 -0.99 -9.44
C PRO A 241 16.73 -0.18 -10.17
N TRP A 242 16.21 0.83 -9.50
CA TRP A 242 15.32 1.81 -10.13
C TRP A 242 15.97 2.41 -11.39
N PRO A 243 15.25 2.60 -12.52
CA PRO A 243 13.85 2.23 -12.78
C PRO A 243 13.67 0.80 -13.34
N TYR A 244 12.63 0.12 -12.88
CA TYR A 244 12.31 -1.27 -13.23
C TYR A 244 12.02 -1.48 -14.74
N PRO A 245 12.27 -2.68 -15.31
CA PRO A 245 12.07 -2.96 -16.74
C PRO A 245 10.65 -2.64 -17.28
N GLY A 246 9.62 -2.80 -16.43
CA GLY A 246 8.22 -2.44 -16.76
C GLY A 246 7.94 -0.93 -16.81
N ALA A 247 8.67 -0.13 -16.01
CA ALA A 247 8.52 1.32 -15.96
C ALA A 247 8.96 2.00 -17.27
N ARG A 248 10.04 1.51 -17.90
CA ARG A 248 10.57 2.08 -19.17
C ARG A 248 9.64 1.81 -20.36
N ARG A 249 8.98 0.64 -20.42
CA ARG A 249 8.01 0.31 -21.49
C ARG A 249 6.74 1.15 -21.40
N ARG A 250 6.28 1.49 -20.19
CA ARG A 250 5.11 2.37 -19.98
C ARG A 250 5.44 3.85 -20.08
N ALA A 251 6.61 4.32 -19.61
CA ALA A 251 7.06 5.70 -19.83
C ALA A 251 7.14 6.04 -21.33
N ARG A 252 7.64 5.10 -22.15
CA ARG A 252 7.64 5.25 -23.62
C ARG A 252 6.23 5.25 -24.21
N ARG A 253 5.28 4.47 -23.69
CA ARG A 253 3.87 4.48 -24.16
C ARG A 253 3.10 5.73 -23.72
N ALA A 254 3.30 6.20 -22.48
CA ALA A 254 2.69 7.42 -21.95
C ALA A 254 3.26 8.68 -22.63
N SER A 255 4.57 8.71 -22.88
CA SER A 255 5.21 9.78 -23.66
C SER A 255 4.77 9.79 -25.12
N ARG A 256 4.48 8.62 -25.71
CA ARG A 256 3.89 8.54 -27.06
C ARG A 256 2.43 9.01 -27.06
N ALA A 257 1.62 8.55 -26.12
CA ALA A 257 0.22 8.97 -25.99
C ALA A 257 0.08 10.48 -25.71
N ALA A 258 0.98 11.06 -24.91
CA ALA A 258 1.01 12.51 -24.66
C ALA A 258 1.52 13.31 -25.88
N ALA A 259 2.46 12.76 -26.67
CA ALA A 259 2.88 13.36 -27.93
C ALA A 259 1.78 13.28 -28.99
N ASP A 260 1.06 12.17 -29.06
CA ASP A 260 -0.07 11.96 -29.98
C ASP A 260 -1.26 12.86 -29.61
N ALA A 261 -1.54 13.08 -28.32
CA ALA A 261 -2.57 14.02 -27.85
C ALA A 261 -2.23 15.48 -28.21
N ARG A 262 -0.96 15.89 -28.04
CA ARG A 262 -0.49 17.23 -28.45
C ARG A 262 -0.52 17.43 -29.96
N ALA A 263 -0.27 16.39 -30.74
CA ALA A 263 -0.37 16.43 -32.21
C ALA A 263 -1.82 16.53 -32.69
N LEU A 264 -2.79 16.13 -31.87
CA LEU A 264 -4.24 16.20 -32.14
C LEU A 264 -4.91 17.47 -31.57
N GLY A 265 -4.16 18.37 -30.94
CA GLY A 265 -4.69 19.64 -30.43
C GLY A 265 -5.62 19.51 -29.21
N LEU A 266 -5.48 18.44 -28.42
CA LEU A 266 -6.16 18.25 -27.14
C LEU A 266 -5.24 18.57 -25.95
#